data_AF-A0A2L0GG57-F1
#
_entry.id   AF-A0A2L0GG57-F1
#
_cell.length_a   1.000
_cell.length_b   1.000
_cell.length_c   1.000
_cell.angle_alpha   90.00
_cell.angle_beta   90.00
_cell.angle_gamma   90.00
#
_symmetry.space_group_name_H-M   'P 1'
#
loop_
_entity.id
_entity.type
_entity.pdbx_description
1 polymer ?
#
loop_
_entity_poly.entity_id
_entity_poly.type
_entity_poly.pdbx_seq_one_letter_code
_entity_poly.pdbx_strand_id
1 'polypeptide(L)'
;MERMKPESEKTDLGVYIDELGRMLADLKSVEVGLSAPQIIPGEAVYRDQRDAFHQITLGAVLAARALSAHDARSLDGFLAMSPTELVGDTAIALHWKDACARCDTIGEALAIFLSKAGPRLEDLGRYAEWRRRYDNYMVRSERFLGALDKDKLEAMAARPASPKQRWLIRYTCECLGLPFPELADRRAAFLWLRTAGANPRYKQVRP
;
A
#
# COMPACT_ATOMS: atom_id res chain seq x y z
N MET A 1 61.32 29.03 -9.74
CA MET A 1 60.72 27.94 -8.95
C MET A 1 59.24 28.21 -8.86
N GLU A 2 58.46 27.37 -9.53
CA GLU A 2 57.01 27.45 -9.67
C GLU A 2 56.27 27.21 -8.35
N ARG A 3 55.12 27.87 -8.23
CA ARG A 3 54.17 27.77 -7.13
C ARG A 3 53.41 26.43 -7.23
N MET A 4 53.51 25.57 -6.22
CA MET A 4 52.49 24.54 -5.98
C MET A 4 51.32 25.15 -5.21
N LYS A 5 50.15 25.21 -5.85
CA LYS A 5 48.86 25.40 -5.20
C LYS A 5 48.48 24.10 -4.47
N PRO A 6 47.95 24.13 -3.25
CA PRO A 6 47.29 22.95 -2.70
C PRO A 6 45.98 22.72 -3.45
N GLU A 7 45.84 21.49 -3.96
CA GLU A 7 44.62 20.97 -4.55
C GLU A 7 43.47 21.05 -3.53
N SER A 8 42.31 21.51 -3.99
CA SER A 8 41.10 21.59 -3.20
C SER A 8 40.68 20.18 -2.76
N GLU A 9 40.76 19.91 -1.46
CA GLU A 9 40.00 18.84 -0.82
C GLU A 9 38.53 19.00 -1.24
N LYS A 10 38.04 18.07 -2.07
CA LYS A 10 36.61 17.88 -2.25
C LYS A 10 36.06 17.47 -0.89
N THR A 11 35.56 18.46 -0.16
CA THR A 11 34.92 18.33 1.15
C THR A 11 33.96 17.15 1.17
N ASP A 12 34.11 16.33 2.20
CA ASP A 12 33.27 15.19 2.61
C ASP A 12 31.76 15.42 2.38
N LEU A 13 31.30 16.68 2.55
CA LEU A 13 29.94 17.12 2.25
C LEU A 13 29.46 16.84 0.80
N GLY A 14 30.32 16.95 -0.20
CA GLY A 14 29.95 16.70 -1.60
C GLY A 14 29.59 15.24 -1.84
N VAL A 15 30.29 14.33 -1.15
CA VAL A 15 30.02 12.89 -1.20
C VAL A 15 28.68 12.58 -0.53
N TYR A 16 28.40 13.18 0.63
CA TYR A 16 27.11 13.02 1.31
C TYR A 16 25.92 13.58 0.52
N ILE A 17 26.10 14.69 -0.19
CA ILE A 17 25.05 15.27 -1.05
C ILE A 17 24.76 14.35 -2.26
N ASP A 18 25.80 13.79 -2.88
CA ASP A 18 25.64 12.85 -4.00
C ASP A 18 25.03 11.52 -3.56
N GLU A 19 25.27 11.10 -2.31
CA GLU A 19 24.68 9.90 -1.72
C GLU A 19 23.19 10.13 -1.37
N LEU A 20 22.84 11.28 -0.79
CA LEU A 20 21.45 11.70 -0.58
C LEU A 20 20.68 11.83 -1.90
N GLY A 21 21.31 12.38 -2.94
CA GLY A 21 20.72 12.47 -4.28
C GLY A 21 20.40 11.11 -4.88
N ARG A 22 21.28 10.12 -4.69
CA ARG A 22 21.05 8.73 -5.11
C ARG A 22 19.93 8.06 -4.32
N MET A 23 19.91 8.18 -3.00
CA MET A 23 18.83 7.62 -2.18
C MET A 23 17.46 8.21 -2.54
N LEU A 24 17.39 9.51 -2.82
CA LEU A 24 16.15 10.16 -3.26
C LEU A 24 15.69 9.68 -4.64
N ALA A 25 16.62 9.42 -5.57
CA ALA A 25 16.30 8.86 -6.87
C ALA A 25 15.78 7.41 -6.76
N ASP A 26 16.38 6.60 -5.88
CA ASP A 26 15.95 5.22 -5.62
C ASP A 26 14.56 5.20 -4.96
N LEU A 27 14.32 6.06 -3.97
CA LEU A 27 13.00 6.21 -3.33
C LEU A 27 11.92 6.61 -4.34
N LYS A 28 12.22 7.54 -5.25
CA LYS A 28 11.30 7.97 -6.30
C LYS A 28 11.02 6.86 -7.31
N SER A 29 12.02 6.03 -7.63
CA SER A 29 11.83 4.86 -8.49
C SER A 29 10.91 3.82 -7.83
N VAL A 30 11.11 3.56 -6.53
CA VAL A 30 10.27 2.67 -5.72
C VAL A 30 8.83 3.19 -5.63
N GLU A 31 8.64 4.49 -5.40
CA GLU A 31 7.31 5.12 -5.34
C GLU A 31 6.53 4.97 -6.66
N VAL A 32 7.20 5.15 -7.81
CA VAL A 32 6.61 4.97 -9.14
C VAL A 32 6.23 3.50 -9.38
N GLY A 33 7.04 2.55 -8.93
CA GLY A 33 6.73 1.12 -9.02
C GLY A 33 5.57 0.69 -8.14
N LEU A 34 5.44 1.27 -6.94
CA LEU A 34 4.34 1.00 -6.00
C LEU A 34 3.02 1.67 -6.42
N SER A 35 3.08 2.75 -7.20
CA SER A 35 1.94 3.48 -7.76
C SER A 35 1.36 2.86 -9.04
N ALA A 36 2.02 1.82 -9.58
CA ALA A 36 1.47 1.05 -10.70
C ALA A 36 0.19 0.32 -10.25
N PRO A 37 -0.81 0.13 -11.14
CA PRO A 37 -2.09 -0.46 -10.78
C PRO A 37 -1.90 -1.85 -10.18
N GLN A 38 -2.06 -1.94 -8.86
CA GLN A 38 -2.05 -3.22 -8.15
C GLN A 38 -3.35 -3.97 -8.40
N ILE A 39 -3.18 -5.23 -8.77
CA ILE A 39 -4.22 -6.19 -9.15
C ILE A 39 -5.33 -6.26 -8.09
N ILE A 40 -6.58 -6.25 -8.56
CA ILE A 40 -7.76 -6.58 -7.76
C ILE A 40 -8.00 -8.09 -7.91
N PRO A 41 -8.00 -8.89 -6.83
CA PRO A 41 -8.41 -10.29 -6.89
C PRO A 41 -9.86 -10.39 -7.40
N GLY A 42 -10.06 -11.08 -8.52
CA GLY A 42 -11.39 -11.37 -9.08
C GLY A 42 -11.75 -10.66 -10.39
N GLU A 43 -10.96 -9.69 -10.86
CA GLU A 43 -11.13 -9.15 -12.22
C GLU A 43 -10.18 -9.87 -13.19
N ALA A 44 -10.75 -10.47 -14.25
CA ALA A 44 -9.98 -10.99 -15.37
C ALA A 44 -9.47 -9.82 -16.23
N VAL A 45 -8.52 -9.06 -15.69
CA VAL A 45 -7.75 -8.10 -16.46
C VAL A 45 -6.80 -8.89 -17.34
N TYR A 46 -6.76 -8.58 -18.64
CA TYR A 46 -5.78 -9.13 -19.56
C TYR A 46 -4.39 -8.83 -18.99
N ARG A 47 -3.72 -9.87 -18.46
CA ARG A 47 -2.41 -9.73 -17.83
C ARG A 47 -1.41 -9.45 -18.94
N ASP A 48 -0.61 -8.41 -18.79
CA ASP A 48 0.60 -8.30 -19.61
C ASP A 48 1.40 -9.61 -19.40
N GLN A 49 1.84 -10.23 -20.50
CA GLN A 49 2.61 -11.48 -20.45
C GLN A 49 3.87 -11.31 -19.59
N ARG A 50 4.44 -10.11 -19.54
CA ARG A 50 5.61 -9.78 -18.71
C ARG A 50 5.28 -9.81 -17.22
N ASP A 51 4.12 -9.28 -16.83
CA ASP A 51 3.66 -9.28 -15.43
C ASP A 51 3.33 -10.70 -14.94
N ALA A 52 2.76 -11.52 -15.82
CA ALA A 52 2.48 -12.92 -15.51
C ALA A 52 3.77 -13.71 -15.24
N PHE A 53 4.82 -13.47 -16.02
CA PHE A 53 6.13 -14.10 -15.81
C PHE A 53 6.70 -13.76 -14.42
N HIS A 54 6.72 -12.49 -14.04
CA HIS A 54 7.23 -12.07 -12.74
C HIS A 54 6.48 -12.70 -11.55
N GLN A 55 5.15 -12.78 -11.63
CA GLN A 55 4.33 -13.43 -10.60
C GLN A 55 4.64 -14.93 -10.48
N ILE A 56 4.79 -15.62 -11.61
CA ILE A 56 5.11 -17.04 -11.64
C ILE A 56 6.51 -17.29 -11.06
N THR A 57 7.51 -16.50 -11.48
CA THR A 57 8.89 -16.65 -10.99
C THR A 57 9.00 -16.37 -9.49
N LEU A 58 8.41 -15.27 -9.00
CA LEU A 58 8.38 -14.97 -7.58
C LEU A 58 7.62 -16.03 -6.79
N GLY A 59 6.47 -16.48 -7.30
CA GLY A 59 5.70 -17.58 -6.71
C GLY A 59 6.50 -18.89 -6.62
N ALA A 60 7.27 -19.23 -7.64
CA ALA A 60 8.12 -20.43 -7.65
C ALA A 60 9.22 -20.36 -6.58
N VAL A 61 9.85 -19.19 -6.40
CA VAL A 61 10.87 -18.97 -5.35
C VAL A 61 10.26 -19.12 -3.96
N LEU A 62 9.08 -18.55 -3.72
CA LEU A 62 8.37 -18.66 -2.45
C LEU A 62 7.93 -20.11 -2.17
N ALA A 63 7.39 -20.80 -3.19
CA ALA A 63 7.00 -22.20 -3.09
C ALA A 63 8.18 -23.13 -2.75
N ALA A 64 9.37 -22.86 -3.32
CA ALA A 64 10.60 -23.59 -2.98
C ALA A 64 11.03 -23.40 -1.50
N ARG A 65 10.47 -22.42 -0.79
CA ARG A 65 10.64 -22.18 0.65
C ARG A 65 9.43 -22.58 1.48
N ALA A 66 8.60 -23.50 0.96
CA ALA A 66 7.40 -24.02 1.59
C ALA A 66 6.30 -22.97 1.88
N LEU A 67 6.34 -21.82 1.21
CA LEU A 67 5.27 -20.83 1.27
C LEU A 67 4.19 -21.16 0.24
N SER A 68 2.94 -21.06 0.66
CA SER A 68 1.77 -21.35 -0.16
C SER A 68 0.96 -20.10 -0.45
N ALA A 69 -0.07 -20.24 -1.29
CA ALA A 69 -1.04 -19.18 -1.52
C ALA A 69 -1.80 -18.76 -0.24
N HIS A 70 -1.89 -19.63 0.77
CA HIS A 70 -2.50 -19.30 2.06
C HIS A 70 -1.65 -18.31 2.87
N ASP A 71 -0.33 -18.37 2.70
CA ASP A 71 0.62 -17.50 3.43
C ASP A 71 0.76 -16.12 2.78
N ALA A 72 0.30 -15.96 1.53
CA ALA A 72 0.52 -14.74 0.76
C ALA A 72 0.01 -13.48 1.46
N ARG A 73 -1.13 -13.56 2.15
CA ARG A 73 -1.70 -12.41 2.85
C ARG A 73 -0.97 -12.11 4.16
N SER A 74 -0.58 -13.12 4.91
CA SER A 74 0.25 -12.95 6.11
C SER A 74 1.64 -12.40 5.76
N LEU A 75 2.21 -12.85 4.64
CA LEU A 75 3.46 -12.33 4.09
C LEU A 75 3.33 -10.85 3.72
N ASP A 76 2.27 -10.47 3.01
CA ASP A 76 2.00 -9.06 2.69
C ASP A 76 1.83 -8.21 3.95
N GLY A 77 1.16 -8.74 4.98
CA GLY A 77 1.03 -8.08 6.27
C GLY A 77 2.37 -7.85 6.96
N PHE A 78 3.25 -8.86 6.98
CA PHE A 78 4.60 -8.73 7.52
C PHE A 78 5.44 -7.72 6.74
N LEU A 79 5.42 -7.80 5.41
CA LEU A 79 6.18 -6.89 4.53
C LEU A 79 5.68 -5.44 4.60
N ALA A 80 4.44 -5.22 5.04
CA ALA A 80 3.87 -3.89 5.23
C ALA A 80 4.25 -3.26 6.59
N MET A 81 4.85 -4.01 7.52
CA MET A 81 5.27 -3.49 8.81
C MET A 81 6.59 -2.72 8.70
N SER A 82 6.68 -1.60 9.40
CA SER A 82 7.96 -0.96 9.71
C SER A 82 8.74 -1.76 10.77
N PRO A 83 10.07 -1.62 10.85
CA PRO A 83 10.86 -2.22 11.92
C PRO A 83 10.38 -1.80 13.32
N THR A 84 9.90 -0.56 13.47
CA THR A 84 9.34 -0.05 14.72
C THR A 84 8.03 -0.73 15.10
N GLU A 85 7.15 -0.99 14.14
CA GLU A 85 5.90 -1.73 14.37
C GLU A 85 6.19 -3.20 14.72
N LEU A 86 7.17 -3.81 14.06
CA LEU A 86 7.60 -5.18 14.36
C LEU A 86 8.10 -5.32 15.80
N VAL A 87 8.96 -4.40 16.25
CA VAL A 87 9.51 -4.41 17.62
C VAL A 87 8.45 -4.01 18.66
N GLY A 88 7.53 -3.11 18.29
CA GLY A 88 6.46 -2.65 19.17
C GLY A 88 5.38 -3.69 19.44
N ASP A 89 5.09 -4.58 18.49
CA ASP A 89 4.18 -5.71 18.69
C ASP A 89 4.93 -6.89 19.32
N THR A 90 4.89 -6.98 20.65
CA THR A 90 5.65 -7.97 21.44
C THR A 90 5.31 -9.42 21.10
N ALA A 91 4.07 -9.71 20.69
CA ALA A 91 3.67 -11.05 20.27
C ALA A 91 4.31 -11.43 18.93
N ILE A 92 4.23 -10.53 17.95
CA ILE A 92 4.85 -10.73 16.63
C ILE A 92 6.39 -10.82 16.78
N ALA A 93 6.99 -9.91 17.53
CA ALA A 93 8.44 -9.91 17.78
C ALA A 93 8.93 -11.23 18.41
N LEU A 94 8.18 -11.77 19.37
CA LEU A 94 8.51 -13.04 20.01
C LEU A 94 8.43 -14.21 19.02
N HIS A 95 7.39 -14.28 18.20
CA HIS A 95 7.25 -15.31 17.17
C HIS A 95 8.37 -15.21 16.13
N TRP A 96 8.74 -14.00 15.72
CA TRP A 96 9.85 -13.79 14.78
C TRP A 96 11.19 -14.23 15.38
N LYS A 97 11.49 -13.82 16.61
CA LYS A 97 12.72 -14.20 17.31
C LYS A 97 12.83 -15.72 17.50
N ASP A 98 11.75 -16.36 17.92
CA ASP A 98 11.71 -17.82 18.08
C ASP A 98 11.93 -18.55 16.75
N ALA A 99 11.33 -18.06 15.66
CA ALA A 99 11.54 -18.65 14.35
C ALA A 99 13.00 -18.51 13.87
N CYS A 100 13.62 -17.34 14.05
CA CYS A 100 15.02 -17.11 13.72
C CYS A 100 15.99 -17.96 14.56
N ALA A 101 15.66 -18.24 15.83
CA ALA A 101 16.51 -19.05 16.71
C ALA A 101 16.48 -20.55 16.37
N ARG A 102 15.46 -21.01 15.65
CA ARG A 102 15.19 -22.43 15.38
C ARG A 102 15.57 -22.87 13.96
N CYS A 103 15.97 -21.94 13.09
CA CYS A 103 16.16 -22.18 11.67
C CYS A 103 17.53 -21.69 11.21
N ASP A 104 18.13 -22.41 10.27
CA ASP A 104 19.42 -22.05 9.68
C ASP A 104 19.27 -21.00 8.58
N THR A 105 18.09 -20.92 7.95
CA THR A 105 17.82 -19.96 6.86
C THR A 105 16.65 -19.03 7.15
N ILE A 106 16.70 -17.81 6.58
CA ILE A 106 15.61 -16.84 6.64
C ILE A 106 14.32 -17.40 6.04
N GLY A 107 14.41 -18.22 4.99
CA GLY A 107 13.23 -18.82 4.35
C GLY A 107 12.48 -19.76 5.29
N GLU A 108 13.20 -20.61 6.02
CA GLU A 108 12.60 -21.51 7.02
C GLU A 108 12.04 -20.73 8.21
N ALA A 109 12.78 -19.72 8.70
CA ALA A 109 12.30 -18.84 9.76
C ALA A 109 11.00 -18.14 9.34
N LEU A 110 10.94 -17.61 8.11
CA LEU A 110 9.76 -16.96 7.55
C LEU A 110 8.56 -17.92 7.50
N ALA A 111 8.73 -19.14 6.98
CA ALA A 111 7.65 -20.12 6.92
C ALA A 111 7.08 -20.47 8.31
N ILE A 112 7.95 -20.71 9.31
CA ILE A 112 7.52 -20.98 10.69
C ILE A 112 6.83 -19.76 11.31
N PHE A 113 7.39 -18.57 11.09
CA PHE A 113 6.85 -17.33 11.62
C PHE A 113 5.45 -17.05 11.08
N LEU A 114 5.25 -17.15 9.75
CA LEU A 114 3.94 -16.92 9.12
C LEU A 114 2.90 -17.94 9.60
N SER A 115 3.30 -19.19 9.87
CA SER A 115 2.42 -20.20 10.45
C SER A 115 1.98 -19.84 11.87
N LYS A 116 2.89 -19.32 12.71
CA LYS A 116 2.60 -19.00 14.12
C LYS A 116 1.84 -17.68 14.30
N ALA A 117 2.22 -16.64 13.56
CA ALA A 117 1.63 -15.30 13.65
C ALA A 117 0.52 -15.06 12.60
N GLY A 118 0.13 -16.11 11.87
CA GLY A 118 -0.72 -16.05 10.68
C GLY A 118 -1.97 -15.18 10.81
N PRO A 119 -2.87 -15.41 11.78
CA PRO A 119 -4.11 -14.63 11.88
C PRO A 119 -3.88 -13.12 12.03
N ARG A 120 -2.92 -12.74 12.88
CA ARG A 120 -2.60 -11.32 13.12
C ARG A 120 -1.97 -10.66 11.90
N LEU A 121 -1.03 -11.37 11.26
CA LEU A 121 -0.39 -10.91 10.03
C LEU A 121 -1.38 -10.86 8.86
N GLU A 122 -2.34 -11.77 8.80
CA GLU A 122 -3.37 -11.74 7.76
C GLU A 122 -4.22 -10.47 7.86
N ASP A 123 -4.63 -10.07 9.07
CA ASP A 123 -5.36 -8.82 9.29
C ASP A 123 -4.55 -7.59 8.88
N LEU A 124 -3.26 -7.56 9.23
CA LEU A 124 -2.33 -6.52 8.77
C LEU A 124 -2.21 -6.51 7.24
N GLY A 125 -2.16 -7.68 6.60
CA GLY A 125 -2.13 -7.81 5.14
C GLY A 125 -3.41 -7.28 4.48
N ARG A 126 -4.58 -7.59 5.04
CA ARG A 126 -5.86 -7.00 4.56
C ARG A 126 -5.85 -5.48 4.67
N TYR A 127 -5.31 -4.95 5.78
CA TYR A 127 -5.18 -3.51 5.98
C TYR A 127 -4.21 -2.88 4.97
N ALA A 128 -3.05 -3.48 4.76
CA ALA A 128 -2.05 -3.01 3.81
C ALA A 128 -2.59 -3.00 2.37
N GLU A 129 -3.25 -4.07 1.96
CA GLU A 129 -3.95 -4.15 0.67
C GLU A 129 -5.02 -3.05 0.53
N TRP A 130 -5.85 -2.87 1.55
CA TRP A 130 -6.82 -1.78 1.57
C TRP A 130 -6.14 -0.42 1.42
N ARG A 131 -5.05 -0.18 2.15
CA ARG A 131 -4.35 1.11 2.14
C ARG A 131 -3.79 1.42 0.76
N ARG A 132 -3.11 0.46 0.12
CA ARG A 132 -2.59 0.63 -1.25
C ARG A 132 -3.70 0.92 -2.25
N ARG A 133 -4.84 0.22 -2.14
CA ARG A 133 -6.02 0.50 -2.98
C ARG A 133 -6.61 1.88 -2.72
N TYR A 134 -6.66 2.30 -1.46
CA TYR A 134 -7.15 3.62 -1.08
C TYR A 134 -6.25 4.72 -1.64
N ASP A 135 -4.93 4.60 -1.48
CA ASP A 135 -3.97 5.57 -2.00
C ASP A 135 -4.04 5.64 -3.53
N ASN A 136 -4.11 4.50 -4.22
CA ASN A 136 -4.34 4.45 -5.67
C ASN A 136 -5.67 5.09 -6.08
N TYR A 137 -6.74 4.85 -5.32
CA TYR A 137 -8.03 5.49 -5.56
C TYR A 137 -7.94 7.01 -5.38
N MET A 138 -7.23 7.50 -4.36
CA MET A 138 -7.06 8.93 -4.11
C MET A 138 -6.31 9.60 -5.25
N VAL A 139 -5.18 9.03 -5.68
CA VAL A 139 -4.40 9.54 -6.83
C VAL A 139 -5.23 9.58 -8.11
N ARG A 140 -5.98 8.50 -8.42
CA ARG A 140 -6.84 8.45 -9.61
C ARG A 140 -7.99 9.45 -9.52
N SER A 141 -8.57 9.61 -8.33
CA SER A 141 -9.67 10.56 -8.10
C SER A 141 -9.21 12.00 -8.21
N GLU A 142 -8.00 12.32 -7.77
CA GLU A 142 -7.39 13.65 -7.93
C GLU A 142 -7.15 13.98 -9.39
N ARG A 143 -6.57 13.04 -10.15
CA ARG A 143 -6.40 13.18 -11.59
C ARG A 143 -7.74 13.37 -12.31
N PHE A 144 -8.74 12.59 -11.93
CA PHE A 144 -10.09 12.71 -12.48
C PHE A 144 -10.67 14.10 -12.22
N LEU A 145 -10.65 14.56 -10.96
CA LEU A 145 -11.17 15.88 -10.59
C LEU A 145 -10.41 17.03 -11.29
N GLY A 146 -9.09 16.92 -11.42
CA GLY A 146 -8.27 17.91 -12.12
C GLY A 146 -8.51 17.96 -13.64
N ALA A 147 -9.05 16.89 -14.22
CA ALA A 147 -9.38 16.81 -15.65
C ALA A 147 -10.84 17.22 -15.97
N LEU A 148 -11.65 17.52 -14.96
CA LEU A 148 -13.03 17.96 -15.18
C LEU A 148 -13.07 19.44 -15.58
N ASP A 149 -13.69 19.70 -16.72
CA ASP A 149 -14.10 21.03 -17.13
C ASP A 149 -15.38 21.48 -16.40
N LYS A 150 -15.73 22.76 -16.56
CA LYS A 150 -16.90 23.36 -15.92
C LYS A 150 -18.20 22.65 -16.33
N ASP A 151 -18.35 22.30 -17.59
CA ASP A 151 -19.55 21.65 -18.13
C ASP A 151 -19.78 20.26 -17.51
N LYS A 152 -18.71 19.46 -17.34
CA LYS A 152 -18.80 18.17 -16.67
C LYS A 152 -19.11 18.32 -15.18
N LEU A 153 -18.54 19.33 -14.50
CA LEU A 153 -18.85 19.61 -13.10
C LEU A 153 -20.34 20.00 -12.93
N GLU A 154 -20.86 20.82 -13.83
CA GLU A 154 -22.28 21.20 -13.85
C GLU A 154 -23.17 20.00 -14.17
N ALA A 155 -22.79 19.14 -15.11
CA ALA A 155 -23.53 17.91 -15.43
C ALA A 155 -23.57 16.93 -14.25
N MET A 156 -22.52 16.90 -13.42
CA MET A 156 -22.51 16.13 -12.17
C MET A 156 -23.44 16.76 -11.12
N ALA A 157 -23.41 18.08 -10.95
CA ALA A 157 -24.28 18.79 -10.01
C ALA A 157 -25.77 18.74 -10.40
N ALA A 158 -26.08 18.65 -11.69
CA ALA A 158 -27.44 18.60 -12.20
C ALA A 158 -28.18 17.28 -11.89
N ARG A 159 -27.48 16.26 -11.38
CA ARG A 159 -28.05 14.93 -11.14
C ARG A 159 -28.00 14.56 -9.66
N PRO A 160 -29.03 13.87 -9.14
CA PRO A 160 -28.94 13.31 -7.81
C PRO A 160 -27.86 12.22 -7.74
N ALA A 161 -27.44 11.92 -6.51
CA ALA A 161 -26.58 10.79 -6.21
C ALA A 161 -27.13 9.50 -6.86
N SER A 162 -26.25 8.70 -7.46
CA SER A 162 -26.65 7.40 -8.00
C SER A 162 -27.09 6.44 -6.89
N PRO A 163 -27.92 5.41 -7.20
CA PRO A 163 -28.27 4.36 -6.23
C PRO A 163 -27.03 3.73 -5.58
N LYS A 164 -25.99 3.46 -6.37
CA LYS A 164 -24.71 2.90 -5.89
C LYS A 164 -24.01 3.83 -4.89
N GLN A 165 -23.95 5.13 -5.17
CA GLN A 165 -23.37 6.11 -4.24
C GLN A 165 -24.18 6.18 -2.95
N ARG A 166 -25.51 6.23 -3.02
CA ARG A 166 -26.37 6.25 -1.82
C ARG A 166 -26.18 5.00 -0.96
N TRP A 167 -26.10 3.83 -1.59
CA TRP A 167 -25.81 2.59 -0.88
C TRP A 167 -24.43 2.62 -0.20
N LEU A 168 -23.39 3.07 -0.91
CA LEU A 168 -22.04 3.22 -0.34
C LEU A 168 -22.00 4.22 0.82
N ILE A 169 -22.72 5.34 0.71
CA ILE A 169 -22.81 6.35 1.78
C ILE A 169 -23.46 5.72 3.01
N ARG A 170 -24.59 5.03 2.84
CA ARG A 170 -25.30 4.35 3.92
C ARG A 170 -24.39 3.33 4.62
N TYR A 171 -23.77 2.45 3.84
CA TYR A 171 -22.85 1.43 4.36
C TYR A 171 -21.67 2.06 5.12
N THR A 172 -21.10 3.15 4.58
CA THR A 172 -20.01 3.88 5.23
C THR A 172 -20.46 4.52 6.55
N CYS A 173 -21.67 5.09 6.60
CA CYS A 173 -22.25 5.64 7.82
C CYS A 173 -22.48 4.57 8.89
N GLU A 174 -23.07 3.43 8.50
CA GLU A 174 -23.34 2.31 9.41
C GLU A 174 -22.05 1.77 10.03
N CYS A 175 -21.02 1.52 9.22
CA CYS A 175 -19.76 0.99 9.75
C CYS A 175 -18.96 2.00 10.58
N LEU A 176 -19.09 3.30 10.32
CA LEU A 176 -18.35 4.34 11.05
C LEU A 176 -19.17 4.98 12.18
N GLY A 177 -20.43 4.59 12.37
CA GLY A 177 -21.33 5.23 13.33
C GLY A 177 -21.60 6.70 13.03
N LEU A 178 -21.56 7.11 11.76
CA LEU A 178 -21.78 8.49 11.33
C LEU A 178 -23.27 8.73 11.04
N PRO A 179 -23.78 9.96 11.25
CA PRO A 179 -25.12 10.33 10.79
C PRO A 179 -25.18 10.31 9.25
N PHE A 180 -26.34 9.94 8.70
CA PHE A 180 -26.53 9.95 7.25
C PHE A 180 -26.55 11.41 6.74
N PRO A 181 -25.68 11.78 5.78
CA PRO A 181 -25.56 13.15 5.33
C PRO A 181 -26.68 13.55 4.35
N GLU A 182 -27.14 14.78 4.43
CA GLU A 182 -27.95 15.40 3.39
C GLU A 182 -27.04 15.92 2.27
N LEU A 183 -27.04 15.24 1.13
CA LEU A 183 -26.20 15.58 -0.02
C LEU A 183 -27.06 16.02 -1.20
N ALA A 184 -26.85 17.25 -1.67
CA ALA A 184 -27.68 17.88 -2.70
C ALA A 184 -27.61 17.18 -4.06
N ASP A 185 -26.42 16.72 -4.45
CA ASP A 185 -26.18 16.22 -5.80
C ASP A 185 -25.13 15.09 -5.86
N ARG A 186 -24.90 14.59 -7.07
CA ARG A 186 -23.93 13.53 -7.34
C ARG A 186 -22.49 13.94 -7.08
N ARG A 187 -22.14 15.21 -7.24
CA ARG A 187 -20.81 15.74 -6.95
C ARG A 187 -20.56 15.75 -5.44
N ALA A 188 -21.51 16.26 -4.66
CA ALA A 188 -21.47 16.23 -3.20
C ALA A 188 -21.37 14.78 -2.69
N ALA A 189 -22.13 13.85 -3.27
CA ALA A 189 -22.02 12.42 -2.96
C ALA A 189 -20.64 11.84 -3.26
N PHE A 190 -20.04 12.19 -4.40
CA PHE A 190 -18.69 11.74 -4.75
C PHE A 190 -17.63 12.30 -3.79
N LEU A 191 -17.67 13.59 -3.51
CA LEU A 191 -16.72 14.26 -2.61
C LEU A 191 -16.83 13.71 -1.19
N TRP A 192 -18.06 13.51 -0.69
CA TRP A 192 -18.28 12.92 0.62
C TRP A 192 -17.68 11.51 0.72
N LEU A 193 -17.92 10.66 -0.28
CA LEU A 193 -17.37 9.29 -0.31
C LEU A 193 -15.83 9.27 -0.35
N ARG A 194 -15.23 10.21 -1.10
CA ARG A 194 -13.78 10.38 -1.16
C ARG A 194 -13.22 10.77 0.22
N THR A 195 -13.82 11.75 0.87
CA THR A 195 -13.40 12.25 2.20
C THR A 195 -13.63 11.21 3.29
N ALA A 196 -14.78 10.53 3.31
CA ALA A 196 -15.10 9.50 4.28
C ALA A 196 -14.24 8.24 4.12
N GLY A 197 -13.63 8.05 2.94
CA GLY A 197 -12.76 6.92 2.61
C GLY A 197 -13.53 5.62 2.52
N ALA A 198 -14.39 5.52 1.49
CA ALA A 198 -15.46 4.55 1.20
C ALA A 198 -15.15 3.03 1.25
N ASN A 199 -14.37 2.56 2.21
CA ASN A 199 -14.28 1.15 2.61
C ASN A 199 -13.97 1.09 4.12
N PRO A 200 -15.01 1.05 4.97
CA PRO A 200 -14.88 1.21 6.41
C PRO A 200 -14.41 -0.08 7.14
N ARG A 201 -14.48 -1.24 6.49
CA ARG A 201 -14.14 -2.55 7.09
C ARG A 201 -12.72 -2.62 7.64
N TYR A 202 -11.80 -1.84 7.10
CA TYR A 202 -10.38 -1.86 7.47
C TYR A 202 -9.91 -0.62 8.23
N LYS A 203 -10.75 0.42 8.37
CA LYS A 203 -10.44 1.57 9.23
C LYS A 203 -10.33 1.19 10.72
N GLN A 204 -11.05 0.14 11.14
CA GLN A 204 -11.11 -0.32 12.53
C GLN A 204 -9.99 -1.29 12.92
N VAL A 205 -9.11 -1.70 11.99
CA VAL A 205 -8.09 -2.75 12.24
C VAL A 205 -6.80 -2.21 12.86
N ARG A 206 -6.66 -0.89 13.01
CA ARG A 206 -5.57 -0.30 13.82
C ARG A 206 -6.03 -0.16 15.29
N PRO A 207 -5.49 -0.96 16.22
CA PRO A 207 -5.51 -0.62 17.65
C PRO A 207 -4.67 0.63 17.93
#